data_AF-A0A953R8F6-F1
#
_entry.id   AF-A0A953R8F6-F1
#
_cell.length_a   1.000
_cell.length_b   1.000
_cell.length_c   1.000
_cell.angle_alpha   90.00
_cell.angle_beta   90.00
_cell.angle_gamma   90.00
#
_symmetry.space_group_name_H-M   'P 1'
#
loop_
_entity.id
_entity.type
_entity.pdbx_description
1 polymer ?
#
loop_
_entity_poly.entity_id
_entity_poly.type
_entity_poly.pdbx_seq_one_letter_code
_entity_poly.pdbx_strand_id
1 'polypeptide(L)'
;MNSTVYPQRWLHFLAPVLFGAWAAAIAVAPTLTTKAVLAAPAALLPLAWWTVNKPARWLAAFFAAALLLPPLPIPIGDSGPHPCLLFAALGLFAGMLWLGEWSVTPSGVGGALIVLWGVLLASVAMAGWRSGAEAAAGSFARVALFGISVYVFFYTAYGPGRRDSRTDDRFLSSVSRPSDTPVRSSVGRLSATPSLSSLYYFAVASALFACVDFYFQFPAPAGYGPQFIWLTSGVYRRAQGIFYEASTLGNFCVFFLVMIAVAFSRPRAQSPVPRKALVAGGAVLFAALVLSYSRASLLNILVASAVLVWLNRHRVRFARIAVILGGSVAAGAFLTWQVFPAFAEMYWLRLSGTTEYFFSATEGVLSGRVASWRTLVDWISANPWQAFLGIGYKTLPYSDYLGSAVIGDNMYLSLLVETGIAGLAALLWLHIAILRAAARASRAADSQASFCGTWMLCFWAGQVVQMFSGDLLTYWRLLPIYFWILALAVRA
;
A
#
# COMPACT_ATOMS: atom_id res chain seq x y z
N MET A 1 10.99 60.18 29.28
CA MET A 1 11.91 59.23 28.60
C MET A 1 11.16 58.61 27.42
N ASN A 2 11.39 59.13 26.22
CA ASN A 2 10.76 58.67 24.97
C ASN A 2 11.74 57.76 24.21
N SER A 3 11.61 56.44 24.39
CA SER A 3 12.36 55.46 23.60
C SER A 3 11.61 55.11 22.33
N THR A 4 11.94 55.83 21.26
CA THR A 4 12.16 55.34 19.88
C THR A 4 11.42 54.07 19.46
N VAL A 5 10.18 54.26 19.02
CA VAL A 5 9.45 53.35 18.13
C VAL A 5 9.95 53.65 16.71
N TYR A 6 10.82 52.83 16.11
CA TYR A 6 10.96 52.62 14.64
C TYR A 6 12.17 51.70 14.31
N PRO A 7 11.96 50.38 14.13
CA PRO A 7 12.77 49.66 13.13
C PRO A 7 11.92 48.78 12.19
N GLN A 8 10.59 48.92 12.16
CA GLN A 8 9.73 47.99 11.43
C GLN A 8 9.65 48.25 9.91
N ARG A 9 9.93 49.48 9.44
CA ARG A 9 9.81 49.83 8.00
C ARG A 9 10.89 49.21 7.10
N TRP A 10 12.12 49.04 7.58
CA TRP A 10 13.22 48.49 6.77
C TRP A 10 13.07 46.99 6.47
N LEU A 11 12.48 46.23 7.40
CA LEU A 11 12.21 44.81 7.23
C LEU A 11 11.22 44.52 6.07
N HIS A 12 10.33 45.46 5.75
CA HIS A 12 9.35 45.29 4.66
C HIS A 12 9.99 45.39 3.27
N PHE A 13 11.11 46.10 3.11
CA PHE A 13 11.81 46.22 1.83
C PHE A 13 12.83 45.10 1.58
N LEU A 14 13.33 44.45 2.64
CA LEU A 14 14.30 43.36 2.52
C LEU A 14 13.70 42.12 1.84
N ALA A 15 12.46 41.74 2.16
CA ALA A 15 11.85 40.55 1.59
C ALA A 15 11.69 40.63 0.05
N PRO A 16 11.10 41.70 -0.54
CA PRO A 16 11.02 41.86 -1.99
C PRO A 16 12.39 41.84 -2.69
N VAL A 17 13.41 42.48 -2.09
CA VAL A 17 14.77 42.50 -2.66
C VAL A 17 15.38 41.10 -2.66
N LEU A 18 15.25 40.35 -1.57
CA LEU A 18 15.73 38.96 -1.48
C LEU A 18 15.00 38.04 -2.48
N PHE A 19 13.67 38.16 -2.60
CA PHE A 19 12.91 37.40 -3.59
C PHE A 19 13.28 37.79 -5.03
N GLY A 20 13.50 39.07 -5.30
CA GLY A 20 13.96 39.56 -6.60
C GLY A 20 15.35 39.03 -6.97
N ALA A 21 16.30 39.09 -6.04
CA ALA A 21 17.66 38.57 -6.23
C ALA A 21 17.65 37.04 -6.44
N TRP A 22 16.83 36.31 -5.68
CA TRP A 22 16.71 34.87 -5.83
C TRP A 22 16.04 34.47 -7.16
N ALA A 23 14.99 35.17 -7.58
CA ALA A 23 14.36 34.97 -8.89
C ALA A 23 15.35 35.26 -10.03
N ALA A 24 16.16 36.32 -9.92
CA ALA A 24 17.22 36.62 -10.86
C ALA A 24 18.28 35.50 -10.91
N ALA A 25 18.68 34.94 -9.76
CA ALA A 25 19.60 33.80 -9.70
C ALA A 25 19.04 32.55 -10.42
N ILE A 26 17.74 32.25 -10.25
CA ILE A 26 17.07 31.17 -10.99
C ILE A 26 17.05 31.49 -12.50
N ALA A 27 16.78 32.74 -12.90
CA ALA A 27 16.74 33.15 -14.30
C ALA A 27 18.10 33.00 -14.99
N VAL A 28 19.19 33.39 -14.32
CA VAL A 28 20.56 33.38 -14.87
C VAL A 28 21.25 32.01 -14.76
N ALA A 29 20.71 31.06 -13.98
CA ALA A 29 21.29 29.73 -13.83
C ALA A 29 21.45 28.99 -15.19
N PRO A 30 22.62 28.38 -15.46
CA PRO A 30 23.00 27.92 -16.80
C PRO A 30 22.34 26.60 -17.23
N THR A 31 21.88 25.77 -16.28
CA THR A 31 21.32 24.45 -16.56
C THR A 31 19.94 24.27 -15.93
N LEU A 32 19.09 23.45 -16.56
CA LEU A 32 17.75 23.13 -16.03
C LEU A 32 17.82 22.50 -14.64
N THR A 33 18.82 21.66 -14.37
CA THR A 33 19.05 21.07 -13.05
C THR A 33 19.33 22.15 -12.00
N THR A 34 20.22 23.10 -12.31
CA THR A 34 20.53 24.20 -11.39
C THR A 34 19.30 25.09 -11.15
N LYS A 35 18.52 25.38 -12.20
CA LYS A 35 17.24 26.09 -12.09
C LYS A 35 16.26 25.34 -11.17
N ALA A 36 16.11 24.03 -11.37
CA ALA A 36 15.23 23.19 -10.56
C ALA A 36 15.66 23.15 -9.10
N VAL A 37 16.96 23.02 -8.82
CA VAL A 37 17.50 23.05 -7.46
C VAL A 37 17.28 24.41 -6.80
N LEU A 38 17.56 25.52 -7.51
CA LEU A 38 17.35 26.87 -6.98
C LEU A 38 15.86 27.20 -6.81
N ALA A 39 14.97 26.67 -7.65
CA ALA A 39 13.52 26.86 -7.53
C ALA A 39 12.87 25.91 -6.51
N ALA A 40 13.55 24.81 -6.14
CA ALA A 40 12.99 23.80 -5.24
C ALA A 40 12.51 24.38 -3.90
N PRO A 41 13.24 25.27 -3.20
CA PRO A 41 12.73 25.87 -1.96
C PRO A 41 11.42 26.65 -2.15
N ALA A 42 11.19 27.27 -3.32
CA ALA A 42 9.97 28.05 -3.59
C ALA A 42 8.73 27.15 -3.67
N ALA A 43 8.91 25.90 -4.08
CA ALA A 43 7.85 24.90 -4.10
C ALA A 43 7.77 24.10 -2.78
N LEU A 44 8.93 23.66 -2.27
CA LEU A 44 9.02 22.76 -1.12
C LEU A 44 8.64 23.45 0.20
N LEU A 45 8.98 24.72 0.42
CA LEU A 45 8.66 25.41 1.67
C LEU A 45 7.15 25.67 1.81
N PRO A 46 6.44 26.24 0.82
CA PRO A 46 4.99 26.37 0.91
C PRO A 46 4.27 25.02 1.02
N LEU A 47 4.78 23.99 0.32
CA LEU A 47 4.25 22.64 0.41
C LEU A 47 4.43 22.06 1.82
N ALA A 48 5.64 22.13 2.38
CA ALA A 48 5.93 21.68 3.74
C ALA A 48 5.08 22.45 4.77
N TRP A 49 4.98 23.77 4.65
CA TRP A 49 4.12 24.60 5.48
C TRP A 49 2.65 24.17 5.37
N TRP A 50 2.14 24.01 4.15
CA TRP A 50 0.77 23.53 3.91
C TRP A 50 0.52 22.15 4.53
N THR A 51 1.48 21.25 4.41
CA THR A 51 1.44 19.88 4.94
C THR A 51 1.43 19.86 6.47
N VAL A 52 2.24 20.68 7.12
CA VAL A 52 2.37 20.71 8.59
C VAL A 52 1.24 21.50 9.27
N ASN A 53 0.68 22.52 8.59
CA ASN A 53 -0.40 23.36 9.11
C ASN A 53 -1.69 22.60 9.49
N LYS A 54 -1.96 21.46 8.85
CA LYS A 54 -3.05 20.58 9.27
C LYS A 54 -2.54 19.15 9.39
N PRO A 55 -2.67 18.51 10.56
CA PRO A 55 -2.01 17.24 10.83
C PRO A 55 -2.43 16.13 9.86
N ALA A 56 -3.62 16.17 9.26
CA ALA A 56 -4.06 15.11 8.36
C ALA A 56 -3.56 15.24 6.90
N ARG A 57 -3.04 16.41 6.49
CA ARG A 57 -2.72 16.68 5.06
C ARG A 57 -1.56 15.85 4.53
N TRP A 58 -0.58 15.54 5.40
CA TRP A 58 0.57 14.74 4.98
C TRP A 58 0.15 13.34 4.55
N LEU A 59 -0.90 12.74 5.12
CA LEU A 59 -1.41 11.43 4.70
C LEU A 59 -1.92 11.47 3.25
N ALA A 60 -2.64 12.53 2.88
CA ALA A 60 -3.14 12.70 1.53
C ALA A 60 -1.99 12.89 0.53
N ALA A 61 -1.00 13.72 0.87
CA ALA A 61 0.19 13.93 0.04
C ALA A 61 1.04 12.67 -0.06
N PHE A 62 1.21 11.95 1.05
CA PHE A 62 1.92 10.67 1.11
C PHE A 62 1.27 9.61 0.23
N PHE A 63 -0.05 9.40 0.32
CA PHE A 63 -0.75 8.43 -0.52
C PHE A 63 -0.78 8.84 -1.98
N ALA A 64 -1.00 10.12 -2.28
CA ALA A 64 -0.92 10.62 -3.66
C ALA A 64 0.46 10.35 -4.25
N ALA A 65 1.53 10.70 -3.52
CA ALA A 65 2.90 10.44 -3.96
C ALA A 65 3.17 8.94 -4.11
N ALA A 66 2.79 8.13 -3.12
CA ALA A 66 3.02 6.67 -3.12
C ALA A 66 2.28 5.94 -4.25
N LEU A 67 1.15 6.47 -4.72
CA LEU A 67 0.29 5.86 -5.73
C LEU A 67 0.33 6.50 -7.12
N LEU A 68 0.95 7.68 -7.28
CA LEU A 68 0.98 8.39 -8.56
C LEU A 68 2.38 8.71 -9.05
N LEU A 69 3.39 8.75 -8.17
CA LEU A 69 4.74 9.13 -8.55
C LEU A 69 5.64 7.90 -8.64
N PRO A 70 6.49 7.82 -9.68
CA PRO A 70 7.57 6.83 -9.71
C PRO A 70 8.68 7.22 -8.71
N PRO A 71 9.56 6.28 -8.32
CA PRO A 71 10.78 6.64 -7.62
C PRO A 71 11.68 7.49 -8.52
N LEU A 72 12.55 8.26 -7.88
CA LEU A 72 13.50 9.10 -8.59
C LEU A 72 14.57 8.22 -9.25
N PRO A 73 15.06 8.58 -10.45
CA PRO A 73 16.09 7.84 -11.17
C PRO A 73 17.49 8.10 -10.56
N ILE A 74 17.63 7.82 -9.26
CA ILE A 74 18.87 7.96 -8.50
C ILE A 74 19.27 6.56 -8.05
N PRO A 75 20.48 6.07 -8.35
CA PRO A 75 20.91 4.70 -8.10
C PRO A 75 21.23 4.46 -6.61
N ILE A 76 20.21 4.57 -5.76
CA ILE A 76 20.28 4.30 -4.32
C ILE A 76 19.32 3.14 -4.01
N GLY A 77 19.88 1.99 -3.64
CA GLY A 77 19.12 0.75 -3.44
C GLY A 77 18.54 0.17 -4.74
N ASP A 78 17.63 -0.79 -4.60
CA ASP A 78 17.10 -1.59 -5.73
C ASP A 78 16.18 -0.81 -6.68
N SER A 79 15.66 0.35 -6.26
CA SER A 79 14.60 1.07 -7.00
C SER A 79 14.71 2.59 -6.94
N GLY A 80 15.76 3.13 -6.31
CA GLY A 80 15.90 4.56 -6.06
C GLY A 80 14.99 5.10 -4.94
N PRO A 81 15.24 6.35 -4.50
CA PRO A 81 14.46 6.98 -3.44
C PRO A 81 13.09 7.41 -3.96
N HIS A 82 12.04 7.11 -3.21
CA HIS A 82 10.69 7.47 -3.57
C HIS A 82 10.28 8.83 -3.01
N PRO A 83 9.62 9.73 -3.79
CA PRO A 83 9.17 11.03 -3.31
C PRO A 83 8.25 10.97 -2.08
N CYS A 84 7.50 9.87 -1.91
CA CYS A 84 6.62 9.70 -0.75
C CYS A 84 7.36 9.68 0.59
N LEU A 85 8.66 9.33 0.62
CA LEU A 85 9.45 9.33 1.85
C LEU A 85 9.64 10.75 2.42
N LEU A 86 9.65 11.78 1.58
CA LEU A 86 9.66 13.17 2.03
C LEU A 86 8.37 13.51 2.80
N PHE A 87 7.21 13.08 2.30
CA PHE A 87 5.94 13.29 2.99
C PHE A 87 5.81 12.44 4.24
N ALA A 88 6.41 11.24 4.28
CA ALA A 88 6.49 10.44 5.50
C ALA A 88 7.34 11.15 6.58
N ALA A 89 8.48 11.74 6.21
CA ALA A 89 9.31 12.53 7.13
C ALA A 89 8.58 13.79 7.63
N LEU A 90 7.91 14.52 6.74
CA LEU A 90 7.04 15.65 7.13
C LEU A 90 5.89 15.19 8.04
N GLY A 91 5.34 14.00 7.80
CA GLY A 91 4.32 13.40 8.65
C GLY A 91 4.82 13.04 10.04
N LEU A 92 6.04 12.52 10.16
CA LEU A 92 6.71 12.29 11.43
C LEU A 92 6.93 13.61 12.18
N PHE A 93 7.45 14.62 11.48
CA PHE A 93 7.64 15.97 12.03
C PHE A 93 6.33 16.60 12.50
N ALA A 94 5.26 16.49 11.71
CA ALA A 94 3.93 16.91 12.13
C ALA A 94 3.49 16.16 13.39
N GLY A 95 3.63 14.83 13.46
CA GLY A 95 3.31 14.08 14.68
C GLY A 95 4.04 14.57 15.92
N MET A 96 5.30 14.97 15.79
CA MET A 96 6.10 15.57 16.87
C MET A 96 5.61 16.96 17.28
N LEU A 97 5.27 17.82 16.32
CA LEU A 97 4.75 19.16 16.60
C LEU A 97 3.40 19.12 17.35
N TRP A 98 2.61 18.09 17.10
CA TRP A 98 1.28 17.92 17.67
C TRP A 98 1.25 16.85 18.79
N LEU A 99 2.37 16.63 19.50
CA LEU A 99 2.49 15.60 20.55
C LEU A 99 1.38 15.66 21.61
N GLY A 100 0.94 16.88 21.98
CA GLY A 100 -0.13 17.08 22.97
C GLY A 100 -1.52 16.58 22.54
N GLU A 101 -1.74 16.31 21.26
CA GLU A 101 -3.02 15.78 20.75
C GLU A 101 -3.08 14.25 20.68
N TRP A 102 -1.95 13.56 20.87
CA TRP A 102 -1.92 12.10 20.81
C TRP A 102 -2.67 11.49 21.99
N SER A 103 -3.56 10.55 21.69
CA SER A 103 -4.29 9.78 22.70
C SER A 103 -4.21 8.29 22.36
N VAL A 104 -3.08 7.67 22.69
CA VAL A 104 -2.84 6.25 22.39
C VAL A 104 -3.59 5.40 23.41
N THR A 105 -4.62 4.69 22.95
CA THR A 105 -5.32 3.70 23.76
C THR A 105 -4.80 2.31 23.42
N PRO A 106 -4.43 1.46 24.40
CA PRO A 106 -4.04 0.08 24.14
C PRO A 106 -5.09 -0.65 23.30
N SER A 107 -4.65 -1.30 22.22
CA SER A 107 -5.50 -2.12 21.38
C SER A 107 -4.75 -3.37 20.93
N GLY A 108 -5.46 -4.46 20.69
CA GLY A 108 -4.83 -5.71 20.24
C GLY A 108 -4.07 -5.56 18.92
N VAL A 109 -4.57 -4.74 17.99
CA VAL A 109 -3.90 -4.45 16.71
C VAL A 109 -2.66 -3.59 16.93
N GLY A 110 -2.78 -2.50 17.69
CA GLY A 110 -1.65 -1.62 17.98
C GLY A 110 -0.51 -2.36 18.71
N GLY A 111 -0.86 -3.19 19.70
CA GLY A 111 0.10 -4.03 20.41
C GLY A 111 0.80 -5.03 19.48
N ALA A 112 0.06 -5.74 18.64
CA ALA A 112 0.64 -6.69 17.69
C ALA A 112 1.55 -6.01 16.66
N LEU A 113 1.20 -4.80 16.17
CA LEU A 113 2.04 -4.02 15.27
C LEU A 113 3.35 -3.59 15.93
N ILE A 114 3.28 -3.06 17.17
CA ILE A 114 4.48 -2.67 17.92
C ILE A 114 5.38 -3.87 18.17
N VAL A 115 4.83 -5.01 18.57
CA VAL A 115 5.62 -6.22 18.84
C VAL A 115 6.26 -6.75 17.56
N LEU A 116 5.53 -6.86 16.45
CA LEU A 116 6.14 -7.28 15.18
C LEU A 116 7.26 -6.32 14.75
N TRP A 117 7.02 -5.01 14.80
CA TRP A 117 8.03 -4.02 14.43
C TRP A 117 9.24 -4.06 15.37
N GLY A 118 9.04 -4.23 16.67
CA GLY A 118 10.11 -4.35 17.66
C GLY A 118 10.96 -5.61 17.43
N VAL A 119 10.35 -6.75 17.12
CA VAL A 119 11.08 -7.99 16.79
C VAL A 119 11.87 -7.83 15.49
N LEU A 120 11.27 -7.22 14.46
CA LEU A 120 11.97 -6.92 13.21
C LEU A 120 13.18 -6.00 13.46
N LEU A 121 13.01 -4.97 14.29
CA LEU A 121 14.11 -4.06 14.65
C LEU A 121 15.21 -4.77 15.44
N ALA A 122 14.86 -5.62 16.41
CA ALA A 122 15.83 -6.43 17.15
C ALA A 122 16.61 -7.38 16.23
N SER A 123 15.95 -7.93 15.20
CA SER A 123 16.60 -8.83 14.24
C SER A 123 17.67 -8.15 13.37
N VAL A 124 17.70 -6.81 13.29
CA VAL A 124 18.77 -6.06 12.59
C VAL A 124 20.13 -6.33 13.23
N ALA A 125 20.18 -6.49 14.56
CA ALA A 125 21.42 -6.85 15.26
C ALA A 125 21.90 -8.25 14.84
N MET A 126 20.97 -9.20 14.66
CA MET A 126 21.28 -10.54 14.15
C MET A 126 21.79 -10.49 12.71
N ALA A 127 21.20 -9.64 11.86
CA ALA A 127 21.69 -9.42 10.50
C ALA A 127 23.14 -8.91 10.50
N GLY A 128 23.48 -7.98 11.40
CA GLY A 128 24.85 -7.48 11.55
C GLY A 128 25.82 -8.54 12.04
N TRP A 129 25.42 -9.32 13.04
CA TRP A 129 26.23 -10.39 13.61
C TRP A 129 26.48 -11.54 12.63
N ARG A 130 25.47 -11.94 11.85
CA ARG A 130 25.49 -13.14 11.00
C ARG A 130 25.88 -12.86 9.56
N SER A 131 25.48 -11.72 9.02
CA SER A 131 25.58 -11.40 7.59
C SER A 131 26.37 -10.11 7.32
N GLY A 132 26.87 -9.44 8.36
CA GLY A 132 27.72 -8.25 8.24
C GLY A 132 26.96 -6.92 8.20
N ALA A 133 27.71 -5.82 8.25
CA ALA A 133 27.17 -4.47 8.39
C ALA A 133 26.30 -4.02 7.21
N GLU A 134 26.63 -4.44 5.97
CA GLU A 134 25.85 -4.12 4.79
C GLU A 134 24.46 -4.76 4.82
N ALA A 135 24.38 -6.06 5.15
CA ALA A 135 23.12 -6.76 5.32
C ALA A 135 22.29 -6.15 6.46
N ALA A 136 22.93 -5.74 7.56
CA ALA A 136 22.27 -5.03 8.65
C ALA A 136 21.68 -3.69 8.21
N ALA A 137 22.42 -2.89 7.44
CA ALA A 137 21.95 -1.61 6.93
C ALA A 137 20.76 -1.79 5.97
N GLY A 138 20.82 -2.77 5.07
CA GLY A 138 19.72 -3.13 4.19
C GLY A 138 18.48 -3.63 4.96
N SER A 139 18.69 -4.46 5.99
CA SER A 139 17.64 -4.91 6.90
C SER A 139 16.98 -3.74 7.62
N PHE A 140 17.78 -2.86 8.23
CA PHE A 140 17.31 -1.67 8.93
C PHE A 140 16.46 -0.77 8.04
N ALA A 141 16.90 -0.52 6.80
CA ALA A 141 16.13 0.26 5.83
C ALA A 141 14.73 -0.36 5.60
N ARG A 142 14.63 -1.68 5.43
CA ARG A 142 13.34 -2.37 5.24
C ARG A 142 12.47 -2.33 6.49
N VAL A 143 13.05 -2.48 7.69
CA VAL A 143 12.32 -2.34 8.95
C VAL A 143 11.80 -0.91 9.14
N ALA A 144 12.59 0.10 8.79
CA ALA A 144 12.18 1.50 8.83
C ALA A 144 11.04 1.80 7.86
N LEU A 145 11.12 1.27 6.63
CA LEU A 145 10.04 1.36 5.63
C LEU A 145 8.75 0.69 6.11
N PHE A 146 8.84 -0.49 6.76
CA PHE A 146 7.68 -1.11 7.41
C PHE A 146 7.13 -0.24 8.56
N GLY A 147 8.02 0.38 9.33
CA GLY A 147 7.70 1.32 10.42
C GLY A 147 6.80 2.48 9.98
N ILE A 148 6.89 2.94 8.73
CA ILE A 148 5.97 3.95 8.17
C ILE A 148 4.52 3.47 8.25
N SER A 149 4.27 2.18 7.98
CA SER A 149 2.92 1.60 8.04
C SER A 149 2.37 1.58 9.46
N VAL A 150 3.23 1.19 10.42
CA VAL A 150 2.91 1.23 11.85
C VAL A 150 2.60 2.66 12.27
N TYR A 151 3.44 3.61 11.89
CA TYR A 151 3.22 5.02 12.18
C TYR A 151 1.90 5.54 11.60
N VAL A 152 1.58 5.24 10.33
CA VAL A 152 0.32 5.62 9.70
C VAL A 152 -0.90 5.05 10.43
N PHE A 153 -0.82 3.80 10.91
CA PHE A 153 -1.87 3.21 11.76
C PHE A 153 -2.10 4.05 13.02
N PHE A 154 -1.03 4.27 13.80
CA PHE A 154 -1.10 4.98 15.07
C PHE A 154 -1.53 6.44 14.88
N TYR A 155 -1.00 7.12 13.86
CA TYR A 155 -1.36 8.48 13.54
C TYR A 155 -2.85 8.62 13.22
N THR A 156 -3.40 7.68 12.45
CA THR A 156 -4.80 7.72 12.02
C THR A 156 -5.77 7.34 13.14
N ALA A 157 -5.39 6.35 13.95
CA ALA A 157 -6.21 5.83 15.05
C ALA A 157 -6.15 6.72 16.30
N TYR A 158 -4.99 7.29 16.61
CA TYR A 158 -4.70 7.92 17.91
C TYR A 158 -4.06 9.30 17.81
N GLY A 159 -3.66 9.72 16.61
CA GLY A 159 -2.92 10.94 16.40
C GLY A 159 -3.79 12.20 16.27
N PRO A 160 -3.11 13.32 15.95
CA PRO A 160 -3.72 14.65 15.87
C PRO A 160 -4.79 14.75 14.77
N GLY A 161 -5.78 15.62 14.98
CA GLY A 161 -6.93 15.74 14.07
C GLY A 161 -7.98 14.62 14.20
N ARG A 162 -7.90 13.78 15.25
CA ARG A 162 -8.94 12.78 15.54
C ARG A 162 -10.31 13.41 15.86
N ARG A 163 -10.30 14.61 16.46
CA ARG A 163 -11.47 15.26 17.07
C ARG A 163 -12.36 16.00 16.08
N ASP A 164 -11.80 16.57 15.01
CA ASP A 164 -12.55 17.41 14.06
C ASP A 164 -13.72 16.66 13.38
N SER A 165 -13.60 15.34 13.20
CA SER A 165 -14.64 14.52 12.55
C SER A 165 -15.93 14.37 13.38
N ARG A 166 -15.85 14.48 14.72
CA ARG A 166 -16.97 14.16 15.63
C ARG A 166 -17.78 15.40 16.02
N THR A 167 -17.22 16.59 15.83
CA THR A 167 -17.81 17.86 16.26
C THR A 167 -18.71 18.46 15.18
N ASP A 168 -18.39 18.26 13.90
CA ASP A 168 -19.22 18.73 12.78
C ASP A 168 -20.59 18.03 12.71
N ASP A 169 -20.66 16.72 13.04
CA ASP A 169 -21.93 15.98 13.03
C ASP A 169 -22.89 16.41 14.16
N ARG A 170 -22.38 16.79 15.34
CA ARG A 170 -23.23 17.25 16.44
C ARG A 170 -23.84 18.62 16.17
N PHE A 171 -23.07 19.53 15.55
CA PHE A 171 -23.58 20.87 15.23
C PHE A 171 -24.67 20.80 14.16
N LEU A 172 -24.50 19.96 13.13
CA LEU A 172 -25.51 19.74 12.10
C LEU A 172 -26.76 19.01 12.62
N SER A 173 -26.63 18.11 13.60
CA SER A 173 -27.79 17.46 14.21
C SER A 173 -28.66 18.40 15.07
N SER A 174 -28.10 19.52 15.54
CA SER A 174 -28.82 20.51 16.35
C SER A 174 -29.55 21.59 15.54
N VAL A 175 -29.29 21.70 14.22
CA VAL A 175 -29.85 22.75 13.34
C VAL A 175 -30.98 22.24 12.43
N SER A 176 -31.42 21.00 12.61
CA SER A 176 -32.54 20.41 11.87
C SER A 176 -33.91 20.87 12.39
N ARG A 177 -34.28 22.13 12.13
CA ARG A 177 -35.70 22.53 12.06
C ARG A 177 -36.26 22.19 10.66
N PRO A 178 -37.53 21.77 10.55
CA PRO A 178 -38.13 21.44 9.26
C PRO A 178 -38.54 22.73 8.54
N SER A 179 -37.80 23.14 7.52
CA SER A 179 -38.32 24.02 6.47
C SER A 179 -37.62 23.70 5.17
N ASP A 180 -38.44 23.50 4.15
CA ASP A 180 -38.12 23.00 2.82
C ASP A 180 -36.96 23.73 2.13
N THR A 181 -35.95 22.96 1.71
CA THR A 181 -35.30 22.95 0.38
C THR A 181 -33.93 22.28 0.50
N PRO A 182 -33.60 21.28 -0.35
CA PRO A 182 -32.27 20.68 -0.35
C PRO A 182 -31.28 21.62 -1.06
N VAL A 183 -30.75 22.61 -0.34
CA VAL A 183 -29.60 23.38 -0.80
C VAL A 183 -28.37 22.47 -0.75
N ARG A 184 -28.05 21.92 -1.92
CA ARG A 184 -26.83 21.15 -2.20
C ARG A 184 -25.63 22.10 -2.16
N SER A 185 -25.18 22.46 -0.96
CA SER A 185 -24.00 23.31 -0.76
C SER A 185 -22.72 22.51 -1.02
N SER A 186 -22.39 22.35 -2.30
CA SER A 186 -21.14 21.79 -2.81
C SER A 186 -19.97 22.79 -2.73
N VAL A 187 -19.87 23.57 -1.66
CA VAL A 187 -18.70 24.40 -1.39
C VAL A 187 -17.66 23.49 -0.75
N GLY A 188 -16.71 23.05 -1.58
CA GLY A 188 -15.65 22.11 -1.23
C GLY A 188 -14.81 22.58 -0.06
N ARG A 189 -15.22 22.22 1.16
CA ARG A 189 -14.30 22.08 2.28
C ARG A 189 -13.39 20.91 1.92
N LEU A 190 -12.18 21.21 1.45
CA LEU A 190 -11.09 20.25 1.34
C LEU A 190 -10.92 19.59 2.71
N SER A 191 -11.52 18.40 2.87
CA SER A 191 -11.37 17.59 4.07
C SER A 191 -9.88 17.35 4.27
N ALA A 192 -9.38 17.65 5.48
CA ALA A 192 -7.95 17.58 5.76
C ALA A 192 -7.40 16.15 5.69
N THR A 193 -8.27 15.13 5.81
CA THR A 193 -7.97 13.71 5.62
C THR A 193 -8.18 13.28 4.18
N PRO A 194 -7.36 12.35 3.63
CA PRO A 194 -7.66 11.74 2.34
C PRO A 194 -9.03 11.06 2.41
N SER A 195 -9.92 11.41 1.49
CA SER A 195 -11.21 10.73 1.40
C SER A 195 -11.03 9.36 0.74
N LEU A 196 -11.90 8.40 1.07
CA LEU A 196 -11.94 7.10 0.38
C LEU A 196 -12.12 7.26 -1.15
N SER A 197 -12.85 8.31 -1.56
CA SER A 197 -13.04 8.68 -2.96
C SER A 197 -11.73 9.10 -3.63
N SER A 198 -10.97 10.00 -3.01
CA SER A 198 -9.66 10.44 -3.53
C SER A 198 -8.70 9.26 -3.66
N LEU A 199 -8.64 8.40 -2.63
CA LEU A 199 -7.79 7.20 -2.66
C LEU A 199 -8.19 6.27 -3.81
N TYR A 200 -9.49 6.07 -4.04
CA TYR A 200 -9.99 5.29 -5.16
C TYR A 200 -9.55 5.85 -6.53
N TYR A 201 -9.66 7.16 -6.74
CA TYR A 201 -9.24 7.77 -8.00
C TYR A 201 -7.73 7.71 -8.22
N PHE A 202 -6.93 7.89 -7.17
CA PHE A 202 -5.49 7.64 -7.26
C PHE A 202 -5.20 6.20 -7.65
N ALA A 203 -5.98 5.27 -7.11
CA ALA A 203 -5.80 3.87 -7.40
C ALA A 203 -6.11 3.52 -8.85
N VAL A 204 -7.24 4.02 -9.38
CA VAL A 204 -7.63 3.84 -10.78
C VAL A 204 -6.63 4.49 -11.73
N ALA A 205 -6.13 5.68 -11.41
CA ALA A 205 -5.11 6.36 -12.22
C ALA A 205 -3.80 5.55 -12.29
N SER A 206 -3.35 4.99 -11.15
CA SER A 206 -2.17 4.13 -11.09
C SER A 206 -2.34 2.83 -11.89
N ALA A 207 -3.50 2.17 -11.77
CA ALA A 207 -3.81 0.98 -12.55
C ALA A 207 -3.92 1.27 -14.05
N LEU A 208 -4.52 2.39 -14.43
CA LEU A 208 -4.58 2.84 -15.82
C LEU A 208 -3.18 3.06 -16.38
N PHE A 209 -2.32 3.76 -15.64
CA PHE A 209 -0.93 3.94 -16.01
C PHE A 209 -0.22 2.58 -16.18
N ALA A 210 -0.46 1.61 -15.31
CA ALA A 210 0.13 0.28 -15.43
C ALA A 210 -0.31 -0.46 -16.70
N CYS A 211 -1.57 -0.32 -17.11
CA CYS A 211 -2.05 -0.86 -18.39
C CYS A 211 -1.39 -0.17 -19.59
N VAL A 212 -1.27 1.16 -19.55
CA VAL A 212 -0.60 1.96 -20.59
C VAL A 212 0.88 1.61 -20.67
N ASP A 213 1.56 1.50 -19.53
CA ASP A 213 2.96 1.09 -19.42
C ASP A 213 3.19 -0.33 -19.94
N PHE A 214 2.28 -1.27 -19.67
CA PHE A 214 2.33 -2.60 -20.26
C PHE A 214 2.20 -2.58 -21.78
N TYR A 215 1.35 -1.70 -22.33
CA TYR A 215 1.17 -1.61 -23.77
C TYR A 215 2.37 -0.95 -24.48
N PHE A 216 2.82 0.20 -23.98
CA PHE A 216 3.89 0.98 -24.61
C PHE A 216 5.30 0.59 -24.15
N GLN A 217 5.44 -0.21 -23.09
CA GLN A 217 6.72 -0.68 -22.54
C GLN A 217 7.68 0.48 -22.26
N PHE A 218 7.25 1.50 -21.50
CA PHE A 218 8.10 2.67 -21.23
C PHE A 218 9.44 2.26 -20.58
N PRO A 219 10.54 2.98 -20.85
CA PRO A 219 11.82 2.70 -20.23
C PRO A 219 11.68 2.66 -18.70
N ALA A 220 12.07 1.54 -18.10
CA ALA A 220 12.13 1.48 -16.65
C ALA A 220 13.31 2.35 -16.18
N PRO A 221 13.17 3.11 -15.08
CA PRO A 221 14.32 3.68 -14.39
C PRO A 221 15.36 2.57 -14.09
N ALA A 222 16.65 2.88 -14.01
CA ALA A 222 17.68 1.84 -13.89
C ALA A 222 17.51 0.96 -12.62
N GLY A 223 17.75 -0.36 -12.74
CA GLY A 223 17.94 -1.27 -11.59
C GLY A 223 16.87 -2.36 -11.35
N TYR A 224 15.79 -2.43 -12.13
CA TYR A 224 14.69 -3.35 -11.81
C TYR A 224 14.89 -4.80 -12.23
N GLY A 225 14.41 -5.71 -11.38
CA GLY A 225 14.48 -7.15 -11.61
C GLY A 225 13.68 -7.61 -12.86
N PRO A 226 14.17 -8.61 -13.60
CA PRO A 226 13.56 -9.10 -14.83
C PRO A 226 12.23 -9.82 -14.56
N GLN A 227 11.10 -9.13 -14.71
CA GLN A 227 9.76 -9.74 -14.65
C GLN A 227 9.08 -9.69 -16.03
N PHE A 228 9.52 -10.60 -16.88
CA PHE A 228 9.05 -10.70 -18.25
C PHE A 228 8.00 -11.80 -18.44
N ILE A 229 7.30 -11.69 -19.57
CA ILE A 229 6.45 -12.70 -20.19
C ILE A 229 7.09 -13.00 -21.55
N TRP A 230 7.38 -14.27 -21.78
CA TRP A 230 7.95 -14.74 -23.03
C TRP A 230 6.80 -15.19 -23.92
N LEU A 231 6.51 -14.43 -24.96
CA LEU A 231 5.52 -14.75 -25.98
C LEU A 231 6.25 -15.09 -27.29
N THR A 232 5.57 -15.79 -28.19
CA THR A 232 6.07 -16.02 -29.55
C THR A 232 6.31 -14.71 -30.30
N SER A 233 5.57 -13.66 -29.96
CA SER A 233 5.72 -12.30 -30.49
C SER A 233 6.83 -11.47 -29.81
N GLY A 234 7.56 -12.02 -28.84
CA GLY A 234 8.67 -11.35 -28.15
C GLY A 234 8.60 -11.39 -26.63
N VAL A 235 9.52 -10.64 -26.00
CA VAL A 235 9.66 -10.56 -24.54
C VAL A 235 9.02 -9.27 -24.06
N TYR A 236 7.99 -9.40 -23.22
CA TYR A 236 7.21 -8.25 -22.72
C TYR A 236 7.37 -8.13 -21.21
N ARG A 237 7.59 -6.91 -20.69
CA ARG A 237 7.55 -6.67 -19.24
C ARG A 237 6.12 -6.84 -18.75
N ARG A 238 5.92 -7.55 -17.63
CA ARG A 238 4.62 -7.63 -16.95
C ARG A 238 4.11 -6.25 -16.58
N ALA A 239 2.80 -6.08 -16.39
CA ALA A 239 2.30 -4.83 -15.87
C ALA A 239 2.84 -4.63 -14.44
N GLN A 240 3.55 -3.52 -14.25
CA GLN A 240 4.11 -3.12 -12.96
C GLN A 240 3.70 -1.67 -12.63
N GLY A 241 3.53 -0.84 -13.66
CA GLY A 241 3.23 0.59 -13.51
C GLY A 241 4.28 1.27 -12.65
N ILE A 242 3.85 2.25 -11.84
CA ILE A 242 4.74 2.95 -10.91
C ILE A 242 5.26 2.07 -9.76
N PHE A 243 4.73 0.84 -9.60
CA PHE A 243 5.15 -0.05 -8.53
C PHE A 243 6.44 -0.80 -8.86
N TYR A 244 6.79 -0.91 -10.14
CA TYR A 244 7.99 -1.59 -10.63
C TYR A 244 8.16 -3.05 -10.15
N GLU A 245 7.09 -3.63 -9.61
CA GLU A 245 6.98 -5.01 -9.19
C GLU A 245 5.54 -5.49 -9.43
N ALA A 246 5.39 -6.57 -10.21
CA ALA A 246 4.09 -7.01 -10.71
C ALA A 246 3.23 -7.62 -9.58
N SER A 247 3.86 -8.28 -8.62
CA SER A 247 3.23 -8.80 -7.40
C SER A 247 2.64 -7.66 -6.56
N THR A 248 3.38 -6.57 -6.39
CA THR A 248 2.90 -5.37 -5.69
C THR A 248 1.70 -4.76 -6.42
N LEU A 249 1.77 -4.57 -7.75
CA LEU A 249 0.63 -4.09 -8.54
C LEU A 249 -0.59 -5.02 -8.42
N GLY A 250 -0.40 -6.33 -8.58
CA GLY A 250 -1.48 -7.31 -8.46
C GLY A 250 -2.16 -7.23 -7.09
N ASN A 251 -1.37 -7.13 -6.02
CA ASN A 251 -1.88 -6.99 -4.66
C ASN A 251 -2.68 -5.70 -4.44
N PHE A 252 -2.17 -4.60 -4.99
CA PHE A 252 -2.84 -3.31 -5.03
C PHE A 252 -4.18 -3.39 -5.76
N CYS A 253 -4.24 -3.99 -6.95
CA CYS A 253 -5.48 -4.17 -7.69
C CYS A 253 -6.51 -4.98 -6.89
N VAL A 254 -6.09 -6.09 -6.27
CA VAL A 254 -6.97 -6.92 -5.42
C VAL A 254 -7.54 -6.10 -4.27
N PHE A 255 -6.72 -5.28 -3.59
CA PHE A 255 -7.18 -4.44 -2.50
C PHE A 255 -8.39 -3.58 -2.90
N PHE A 256 -8.30 -2.87 -4.03
CA PHE A 256 -9.38 -2.01 -4.51
C PHE A 256 -10.51 -2.77 -5.19
N LEU A 257 -10.26 -3.92 -5.82
CA LEU A 257 -11.34 -4.79 -6.32
C LEU A 257 -12.20 -5.35 -5.19
N VAL A 258 -11.59 -5.70 -4.05
CA VAL A 258 -12.33 -6.09 -2.84
C VAL A 258 -13.15 -4.91 -2.31
N MET A 259 -12.59 -3.69 -2.31
CA MET A 259 -13.36 -2.47 -1.96
C MET A 259 -14.60 -2.32 -2.86
N ILE A 260 -14.44 -2.49 -4.18
CA ILE A 260 -15.53 -2.39 -5.15
C ILE A 260 -16.59 -3.46 -4.87
N ALA A 261 -16.19 -4.71 -4.63
CA ALA A 261 -17.09 -5.81 -4.31
C ALA A 261 -17.87 -5.54 -3.01
N VAL A 262 -17.20 -5.06 -1.95
CA VAL A 262 -17.84 -4.66 -0.70
C VAL A 262 -18.83 -3.52 -0.94
N ALA A 263 -18.45 -2.51 -1.72
CA ALA A 263 -19.36 -1.44 -2.09
C ALA A 263 -20.61 -2.01 -2.75
N PHE A 264 -20.49 -2.92 -3.73
CA PHE A 264 -21.65 -3.51 -4.42
C PHE A 264 -22.55 -4.37 -3.52
N SER A 265 -22.00 -4.94 -2.45
CA SER A 265 -22.79 -5.67 -1.44
C SER A 265 -23.65 -4.77 -0.54
N ARG A 266 -23.47 -3.44 -0.60
CA ARG A 266 -24.12 -2.46 0.30
C ARG A 266 -25.07 -1.51 -0.44
N PRO A 267 -25.98 -0.81 0.29
CA PRO A 267 -26.83 0.23 -0.30
C PRO A 267 -26.02 1.31 -1.02
N ARG A 268 -26.57 1.88 -2.10
CA ARG A 268 -25.89 2.89 -2.94
C ARG A 268 -25.41 4.12 -2.15
N ALA A 269 -26.16 4.54 -1.13
CA ALA A 269 -25.83 5.69 -0.30
C ALA A 269 -24.56 5.50 0.56
N GLN A 270 -24.13 4.26 0.81
CA GLN A 270 -22.93 3.95 1.59
C GLN A 270 -21.69 3.71 0.71
N SER A 271 -21.82 3.90 -0.61
CA SER A 271 -20.71 3.70 -1.55
C SER A 271 -19.78 4.92 -1.51
N PRO A 272 -18.45 4.74 -1.44
CA PRO A 272 -17.51 5.86 -1.39
C PRO A 272 -17.47 6.67 -2.69
N VAL A 273 -17.83 6.05 -3.82
CA VAL A 273 -17.89 6.67 -5.15
C VAL A 273 -19.13 6.20 -5.92
N PRO A 274 -19.56 6.91 -6.98
CA PRO A 274 -20.70 6.50 -7.80
C PRO A 274 -20.52 5.11 -8.42
N ARG A 275 -21.62 4.35 -8.56
CA ARG A 275 -21.60 2.98 -9.11
C ARG A 275 -20.98 2.90 -10.51
N LYS A 276 -21.24 3.90 -11.36
CA LYS A 276 -20.65 3.98 -12.70
C LYS A 276 -19.12 4.07 -12.64
N ALA A 277 -18.60 4.89 -11.72
CA ALA A 277 -17.16 4.98 -11.47
C ALA A 277 -16.61 3.64 -11.00
N LEU A 278 -17.26 2.97 -10.03
CA LEU A 278 -16.85 1.64 -9.56
C LEU A 278 -16.73 0.61 -10.68
N VAL A 279 -17.69 0.57 -11.62
CA VAL A 279 -17.63 -0.33 -12.77
C VAL A 279 -16.46 0.02 -13.68
N ALA A 280 -16.33 1.29 -14.07
CA ALA A 280 -15.27 1.74 -14.97
C ALA A 280 -13.87 1.50 -14.38
N GLY A 281 -13.62 1.96 -13.15
CA GLY A 281 -12.35 1.72 -12.48
C GLY A 281 -12.14 0.25 -12.10
N GLY A 282 -13.21 -0.51 -11.85
CA GLY A 282 -13.15 -1.95 -11.64
C GLY A 282 -12.65 -2.70 -12.89
N ALA A 283 -13.10 -2.29 -14.08
CA ALA A 283 -12.59 -2.84 -15.34
C ALA A 283 -11.10 -2.53 -15.51
N VAL A 284 -10.66 -1.31 -15.22
CA VAL A 284 -9.24 -0.90 -15.29
C VAL A 284 -8.38 -1.70 -14.29
N LEU A 285 -8.81 -1.79 -13.02
CA LEU A 285 -8.11 -2.54 -11.97
C LEU A 285 -8.03 -4.03 -12.28
N PHE A 286 -9.12 -4.61 -12.82
CA PHE A 286 -9.14 -6.00 -13.22
C PHE A 286 -8.21 -6.26 -14.41
N ALA A 287 -8.21 -5.39 -15.42
CA ALA A 287 -7.27 -5.46 -16.53
C ALA A 287 -5.82 -5.40 -16.03
N ALA A 288 -5.49 -4.43 -15.17
CA ALA A 288 -4.16 -4.33 -14.58
C ALA A 288 -3.77 -5.58 -13.75
N LEU A 289 -4.72 -6.17 -13.02
CA LEU A 289 -4.50 -7.43 -12.30
C LEU A 289 -4.15 -8.58 -13.26
N VAL A 290 -4.90 -8.76 -14.35
CA VAL A 290 -4.63 -9.80 -15.35
C VAL A 290 -3.26 -9.57 -15.99
N LEU A 291 -2.96 -8.34 -16.41
CA LEU A 291 -1.68 -7.98 -17.04
C LEU A 291 -0.48 -8.06 -16.08
N SER A 292 -0.71 -7.99 -14.76
CA SER A 292 0.35 -8.23 -13.75
C SER A 292 0.82 -9.69 -13.72
N TYR A 293 0.01 -10.63 -14.24
CA TYR A 293 0.32 -12.06 -14.29
C TYR A 293 0.57 -12.69 -12.91
N SER A 294 -0.02 -12.11 -11.85
CA SER A 294 0.18 -12.52 -10.45
C SER A 294 -0.86 -13.55 -9.97
N ARG A 295 -0.49 -14.82 -9.94
CA ARG A 295 -1.35 -15.92 -9.44
C ARG A 295 -1.68 -15.81 -7.95
N ALA A 296 -0.72 -15.34 -7.15
CA ALA A 296 -0.90 -15.12 -5.72
C ALA A 296 -2.03 -14.11 -5.46
N SER A 297 -2.09 -13.05 -6.27
CA SER A 297 -3.15 -12.03 -6.20
C SER A 297 -4.51 -12.57 -6.67
N LEU A 298 -4.56 -13.45 -7.68
CA LEU A 298 -5.80 -14.15 -8.06
C LEU A 298 -6.33 -15.01 -6.91
N LEU A 299 -5.45 -15.76 -6.23
CA LEU A 299 -5.84 -16.56 -5.07
C LEU A 299 -6.39 -15.67 -3.94
N ASN A 300 -5.78 -14.51 -3.70
CA ASN A 300 -6.28 -13.54 -2.72
C ASN A 300 -7.69 -13.06 -3.04
N ILE A 301 -7.97 -12.58 -4.26
CA ILE A 301 -9.31 -12.11 -4.60
C ILE A 301 -10.36 -13.22 -4.54
N LEU A 302 -9.98 -14.47 -4.86
CA LEU A 302 -10.86 -15.63 -4.70
C LEU A 302 -11.24 -15.85 -3.23
N VAL A 303 -10.25 -15.90 -2.33
CA VAL A 303 -10.49 -16.05 -0.88
C VAL A 303 -11.28 -14.86 -0.33
N ALA A 304 -10.92 -13.64 -0.71
CA ALA A 304 -11.63 -12.42 -0.28
C ALA A 304 -13.09 -12.41 -0.73
N SER A 305 -13.36 -12.86 -1.96
CA SER A 305 -14.71 -13.02 -2.50
C SER A 305 -15.49 -14.10 -1.77
N ALA A 306 -14.87 -15.24 -1.46
CA ALA A 306 -15.50 -16.31 -0.67
C ALA A 306 -15.91 -15.82 0.73
N VAL A 307 -15.03 -15.06 1.40
CA VAL A 307 -15.34 -14.43 2.69
C VAL A 307 -16.49 -13.43 2.55
N LEU A 308 -16.50 -12.60 1.49
CA LEU A 308 -17.58 -11.65 1.26
C LEU A 308 -18.93 -12.33 1.01
N VAL A 309 -18.94 -13.41 0.23
CA VAL A 309 -20.13 -14.23 -0.04
C VAL A 309 -20.62 -14.86 1.25
N TRP A 310 -19.72 -15.40 2.08
CA TRP A 310 -20.06 -15.95 3.40
C TRP A 310 -20.73 -14.93 4.31
N LEU A 311 -20.17 -13.70 4.39
CA LEU A 311 -20.76 -12.61 5.17
C LEU A 311 -22.16 -12.21 4.68
N ASN A 312 -22.43 -12.37 3.38
CA ASN A 312 -23.70 -12.02 2.75
C ASN A 312 -24.57 -13.23 2.41
N ARG A 313 -24.28 -14.43 2.92
CA ARG A 313 -24.91 -15.70 2.51
C ARG A 313 -26.44 -15.72 2.57
N HIS A 314 -27.03 -14.93 3.48
CA HIS A 314 -28.49 -14.81 3.62
C HIS A 314 -29.14 -13.91 2.56
N ARG A 315 -28.35 -13.08 1.86
CA ARG A 315 -28.81 -12.13 0.82
C ARG A 315 -28.41 -12.57 -0.60
N VAL A 316 -27.43 -13.47 -0.71
CA VAL A 316 -26.85 -13.88 -1.98
C VAL A 316 -27.71 -14.94 -2.65
N ARG A 317 -28.22 -14.63 -3.84
CA ARG A 317 -28.74 -15.63 -4.78
C ARG A 317 -27.57 -16.16 -5.60
N PHE A 318 -26.97 -17.26 -5.15
CA PHE A 318 -25.76 -17.85 -5.76
C PHE A 318 -25.85 -17.99 -7.28
N ALA A 319 -27.00 -18.44 -7.80
CA ALA A 319 -27.22 -18.57 -9.24
C ALA A 319 -27.02 -17.24 -10.00
N ARG A 320 -27.53 -16.13 -9.46
CA ARG A 320 -27.38 -14.81 -10.09
C ARG A 320 -25.95 -14.31 -10.05
N ILE A 321 -25.23 -14.55 -8.95
CA ILE A 321 -23.82 -14.18 -8.85
C ILE A 321 -22.99 -15.02 -9.81
N ALA A 322 -23.23 -16.33 -9.88
CA ALA A 322 -22.51 -17.21 -10.80
C ALA A 322 -22.69 -16.78 -12.26
N VAL A 323 -23.90 -16.41 -12.68
CA VAL A 323 -24.16 -15.91 -14.04
C VAL A 323 -23.43 -14.59 -14.31
N ILE A 324 -23.49 -13.63 -13.38
CA ILE A 324 -22.83 -12.32 -13.56
C ILE A 324 -21.31 -12.48 -13.58
N LEU A 325 -20.75 -13.26 -12.65
CA LEU A 325 -19.32 -13.50 -12.54
C LEU A 325 -18.82 -14.27 -13.78
N GLY A 326 -19.50 -15.37 -14.14
CA GLY A 326 -19.18 -16.17 -15.31
C GLY A 326 -19.25 -15.36 -16.60
N GLY A 327 -20.31 -14.57 -16.79
CA GLY A 327 -20.45 -13.67 -17.94
C GLY A 327 -19.36 -12.60 -17.99
N SER A 328 -18.99 -12.02 -16.85
CA SER A 328 -17.93 -11.00 -16.77
C SER A 328 -16.55 -11.58 -17.07
N VAL A 329 -16.24 -12.77 -16.54
CA VAL A 329 -14.99 -13.48 -16.81
C VAL A 329 -14.92 -13.89 -18.29
N ALA A 330 -16.00 -14.44 -18.85
CA ALA A 330 -16.06 -14.83 -20.25
C ALA A 330 -15.87 -13.61 -21.18
N ALA A 331 -16.57 -12.51 -20.91
CA ALA A 331 -16.42 -11.27 -21.67
C ALA A 331 -15.00 -10.71 -21.57
N GLY A 332 -14.40 -10.70 -20.37
CA GLY A 332 -13.01 -10.26 -20.16
C GLY A 332 -11.99 -11.14 -20.88
N ALA A 333 -12.17 -12.46 -20.82
CA ALA A 333 -11.32 -13.41 -21.55
C ALA A 333 -11.44 -13.22 -23.07
N PHE A 334 -12.67 -13.08 -23.58
CA PHE A 334 -12.93 -12.82 -24.99
C PHE A 334 -12.29 -11.50 -25.45
N LEU A 335 -12.47 -10.41 -24.71
CA LEU A 335 -11.84 -9.12 -25.03
C LEU A 335 -10.31 -9.21 -24.99
N THR A 336 -9.75 -9.90 -24.00
CA THR A 336 -8.29 -10.09 -23.91
C THR A 336 -7.77 -10.89 -25.10
N TRP A 337 -8.48 -11.94 -25.51
CA TRP A 337 -8.14 -12.71 -26.71
C TRP A 337 -8.19 -11.84 -27.97
N GLN A 338 -9.26 -11.04 -28.15
CA GLN A 338 -9.38 -10.18 -29.32
C GLN A 338 -8.26 -9.14 -29.43
N VAL A 339 -7.80 -8.58 -28.31
CA VAL A 339 -6.76 -7.54 -28.32
C VAL A 339 -5.34 -8.11 -28.27
N PHE A 340 -5.11 -9.18 -27.50
CA PHE A 340 -3.80 -9.82 -27.31
C PHE A 340 -3.90 -11.34 -27.36
N PRO A 341 -4.08 -11.95 -28.56
CA PRO A 341 -4.32 -13.38 -28.69
C PRO A 341 -3.20 -14.23 -28.11
N ALA A 342 -1.93 -13.92 -28.42
CA ALA A 342 -0.77 -14.65 -27.91
C ALA A 342 -0.64 -14.56 -26.38
N PHE A 343 -1.00 -13.41 -25.79
CA PHE A 343 -1.02 -13.26 -24.33
C PHE A 343 -2.12 -14.13 -23.72
N ALA A 344 -3.33 -14.10 -24.29
CA ALA A 344 -4.46 -14.88 -23.81
C ALA A 344 -4.17 -16.39 -23.86
N GLU A 345 -3.56 -16.86 -24.94
CA GLU A 345 -3.13 -18.25 -25.11
C GLU A 345 -2.11 -18.65 -24.02
N MET A 346 -1.05 -17.86 -23.83
CA MET A 346 -0.04 -18.12 -22.79
C MET A 346 -0.61 -18.00 -21.38
N TYR A 347 -1.55 -17.09 -21.15
CA TYR A 347 -2.25 -16.97 -19.86
C TYR A 347 -3.12 -18.20 -19.58
N TRP A 348 -3.85 -18.67 -20.59
CA TRP A 348 -4.66 -19.88 -20.51
C TRP A 348 -3.81 -21.12 -20.25
N LEU A 349 -2.74 -21.33 -21.04
CA LEU A 349 -1.78 -22.44 -20.84
C LEU A 349 -1.22 -22.45 -19.41
N ARG A 350 -0.91 -21.27 -18.87
CA ARG A 350 -0.41 -21.17 -17.48
C ARG A 350 -1.48 -21.53 -16.45
N LEU A 351 -2.74 -21.14 -16.66
CA LEU A 351 -3.85 -21.48 -15.77
C LEU A 351 -4.22 -22.97 -15.86
N SER A 352 -4.36 -23.50 -17.07
CA SER A 352 -4.68 -24.91 -17.30
C SER A 352 -3.57 -25.81 -16.77
N GLY A 353 -2.30 -25.48 -17.07
CA GLY A 353 -1.14 -26.20 -16.54
C GLY A 353 -1.03 -26.14 -15.02
N THR A 354 -1.44 -25.03 -14.39
CA THR A 354 -1.53 -24.95 -12.91
C THR A 354 -2.56 -25.94 -12.36
N THR A 355 -3.65 -26.20 -13.09
CA THR A 355 -4.71 -27.12 -12.67
C THR A 355 -4.34 -28.57 -12.94
N GLU A 356 -3.80 -28.85 -14.13
CA GLU A 356 -3.41 -30.19 -14.59
C GLU A 356 -2.21 -30.73 -13.80
N TYR A 357 -1.19 -29.90 -13.58
CA TYR A 357 0.06 -30.33 -12.98
C TYR A 357 0.20 -29.97 -11.50
N PHE A 358 -0.88 -29.52 -10.85
CA PHE A 358 -0.83 -29.01 -9.47
C PHE A 358 -0.17 -30.01 -8.50
N PHE A 359 -0.48 -31.30 -8.64
CA PHE A 359 0.02 -32.35 -7.76
C PHE A 359 1.23 -33.11 -8.32
N SER A 360 1.55 -32.97 -9.61
CA SER A 360 2.57 -33.77 -10.30
C SER A 360 3.83 -32.99 -10.69
N ALA A 361 3.73 -31.68 -10.96
CA ALA A 361 4.88 -30.83 -11.31
C ALA A 361 4.87 -29.51 -10.51
N THR A 362 4.84 -29.63 -9.18
CA THR A 362 4.74 -28.50 -8.24
C THR A 362 5.84 -27.45 -8.42
N GLU A 363 7.05 -27.83 -8.84
CA GLU A 363 8.14 -26.87 -9.13
C GLU A 363 7.82 -25.97 -10.32
N GLY A 364 7.35 -26.53 -11.45
CA GLY A 364 6.95 -25.76 -12.62
C GLY A 364 5.74 -24.88 -12.30
N VAL A 365 4.74 -25.45 -11.61
CA VAL A 365 3.53 -24.73 -11.21
C VAL A 365 3.86 -23.63 -10.22
N LEU A 366 4.72 -23.80 -9.23
CA LEU A 366 5.05 -22.75 -8.26
C LEU A 366 6.27 -21.92 -8.67
N SER A 367 6.71 -21.99 -9.93
CA SER A 367 7.83 -21.20 -10.46
C SER A 367 9.13 -21.38 -9.65
N GLY A 368 9.45 -22.61 -9.26
CA GLY A 368 10.65 -22.98 -8.51
C GLY A 368 10.62 -22.64 -7.02
N ARG A 369 9.49 -22.13 -6.51
CA ARG A 369 9.38 -21.75 -5.09
C ARG A 369 9.47 -22.93 -4.15
N VAL A 370 9.04 -24.12 -4.57
CA VAL A 370 9.09 -25.32 -3.73
C VAL A 370 10.54 -25.70 -3.44
N ALA A 371 11.45 -25.58 -4.41
CA ALA A 371 12.89 -25.75 -4.16
C ALA A 371 13.43 -24.75 -3.13
N SER A 372 13.01 -23.49 -3.20
CA SER A 372 13.38 -22.48 -2.19
C SER A 372 12.81 -22.85 -0.81
N TRP A 373 11.57 -23.33 -0.74
CA TRP A 373 10.95 -23.76 0.51
C TRP A 373 11.63 -24.97 1.11
N ARG A 374 12.00 -25.97 0.29
CA ARG A 374 12.78 -27.13 0.73
C ARG A 374 14.11 -26.68 1.33
N THR A 375 14.82 -25.79 0.64
CA THR A 375 16.09 -25.22 1.14
C THR A 375 15.92 -24.60 2.53
N LEU A 376 14.86 -23.81 2.74
CA LEU A 376 14.57 -23.23 4.06
C LEU A 376 14.19 -24.29 5.11
N VAL A 377 13.35 -25.27 4.75
CA VAL A 377 12.93 -26.35 5.67
C VAL A 377 14.10 -27.24 6.06
N ASP A 378 14.94 -27.61 5.10
CA ASP A 378 16.14 -28.41 5.32
C ASP A 378 17.09 -27.68 6.26
N TRP A 379 17.30 -26.37 6.04
CA TRP A 379 18.10 -25.54 6.93
C TRP A 379 17.52 -25.46 8.35
N ILE A 380 16.19 -25.28 8.50
CA ILE A 380 15.50 -25.28 9.81
C ILE A 380 15.73 -26.62 10.52
N SER A 381 15.60 -27.74 9.79
CA SER A 381 15.75 -29.08 10.35
C SER A 381 17.18 -29.35 10.83
N ALA A 382 18.18 -28.85 10.10
CA ALA A 382 19.58 -28.98 10.44
C ALA A 382 20.03 -28.00 11.53
N ASN A 383 19.35 -26.84 11.66
CA ASN A 383 19.73 -25.75 12.57
C ASN A 383 18.56 -25.30 13.47
N PRO A 384 17.89 -26.20 14.21
CA PRO A 384 16.67 -25.87 14.95
C PRO A 384 16.89 -24.77 16.00
N TRP A 385 18.07 -24.73 16.61
CA TRP A 385 18.44 -23.69 17.59
C TRP A 385 18.59 -22.29 16.94
N GLN A 386 19.02 -22.23 15.67
CA GLN A 386 19.13 -20.95 14.95
C GLN A 386 17.76 -20.40 14.59
N ALA A 387 16.80 -21.28 14.29
CA ALA A 387 15.41 -20.90 14.05
C ALA A 387 14.71 -20.31 15.30
N PHE A 388 15.28 -20.41 16.51
CA PHE A 388 14.76 -19.68 17.67
C PHE A 388 15.01 -18.17 17.59
N LEU A 389 16.21 -17.77 17.15
CA LEU A 389 16.65 -16.38 17.12
C LEU A 389 16.52 -15.73 15.73
N GLY A 390 16.61 -16.55 14.69
CA GLY A 390 16.70 -16.11 13.30
C GLY A 390 18.10 -15.60 12.92
N ILE A 391 18.30 -15.41 11.62
CA ILE A 391 19.57 -14.94 11.03
C ILE A 391 19.61 -13.42 10.77
N GLY A 392 18.49 -12.73 10.95
CA GLY A 392 18.27 -11.32 10.67
C GLY A 392 17.25 -11.10 9.55
N TYR A 393 16.31 -10.15 9.75
CA TYR A 393 15.27 -9.86 8.77
C TYR A 393 15.85 -9.47 7.41
N LYS A 394 15.32 -10.03 6.33
CA LYS A 394 15.68 -9.74 4.94
C LYS A 394 17.16 -9.91 4.60
N THR A 395 17.80 -10.91 5.20
CA THR A 395 19.19 -11.31 4.91
C THR A 395 19.28 -12.41 3.86
N LEU A 396 18.23 -13.20 3.66
CA LEU A 396 18.24 -14.36 2.74
C LEU A 396 18.66 -14.02 1.30
N PRO A 397 18.20 -12.92 0.68
CA PRO A 397 18.59 -12.60 -0.70
C PRO A 397 19.96 -11.94 -0.82
N TYR A 398 20.60 -11.59 0.29
CA TYR A 398 21.81 -10.74 0.33
C TYR A 398 22.95 -11.38 1.12
N SER A 399 22.83 -12.66 1.45
CA SER A 399 23.89 -13.40 2.12
C SER A 399 23.89 -14.86 1.67
N ASP A 400 25.08 -15.44 1.57
CA ASP A 400 25.26 -16.86 1.31
C ASP A 400 25.27 -17.68 2.61
N TYR A 401 24.56 -17.20 3.64
CA TYR A 401 24.52 -17.85 4.96
C TYR A 401 23.94 -19.28 4.88
N LEU A 402 23.07 -19.54 3.90
CA LEU A 402 22.50 -20.86 3.60
C LEU A 402 23.33 -21.65 2.56
N GLY A 403 24.52 -21.17 2.19
CA GLY A 403 25.35 -21.70 1.12
C GLY A 403 25.10 -21.02 -0.25
N SER A 404 23.98 -20.31 -0.39
CA SER A 404 23.67 -19.44 -1.52
C SER A 404 22.60 -18.42 -1.13
N ALA A 405 22.50 -17.33 -1.88
CA ALA A 405 21.38 -16.40 -1.77
C ALA A 405 20.04 -17.07 -2.14
N VAL A 406 19.04 -16.94 -1.27
CA VAL A 406 17.71 -17.57 -1.44
C VAL A 406 16.61 -16.51 -1.39
N ILE A 407 15.67 -16.59 -2.34
CA ILE A 407 14.43 -15.81 -2.29
C ILE A 407 13.33 -16.72 -1.75
N GLY A 408 12.95 -16.53 -0.48
CA GLY A 408 12.07 -17.47 0.22
C GLY A 408 10.65 -17.56 -0.36
N ASP A 409 10.11 -16.46 -0.93
CA ASP A 409 8.79 -16.40 -1.60
C ASP A 409 7.62 -17.03 -0.81
N ASN A 410 7.78 -17.18 0.50
CA ASN A 410 6.83 -17.64 1.50
C ASN A 410 7.16 -16.89 2.78
N MET A 411 6.28 -15.94 3.14
CA MET A 411 6.49 -15.05 4.27
C MET A 411 6.70 -15.81 5.58
N TYR A 412 5.94 -16.90 5.80
CA TYR A 412 5.99 -17.63 7.07
C TYR A 412 7.30 -18.36 7.26
N LEU A 413 7.77 -19.07 6.23
CA LEU A 413 9.06 -19.75 6.27
C LEU A 413 10.21 -18.75 6.31
N SER A 414 10.14 -17.68 5.49
CA SER A 414 11.18 -16.66 5.45
C SER A 414 11.31 -15.96 6.80
N LEU A 415 10.20 -15.55 7.44
CA LEU A 415 10.27 -14.95 8.78
C LEU A 415 10.74 -15.93 9.84
N LEU A 416 10.37 -17.21 9.77
CA LEU A 416 10.89 -18.19 10.72
C LEU A 416 12.41 -18.30 10.65
N VAL A 417 12.98 -18.33 9.44
CA VAL A 417 14.43 -18.37 9.25
C VAL A 417 15.09 -17.04 9.62
N GLU A 418 14.51 -15.92 9.18
CA GLU A 418 15.13 -14.60 9.32
C GLU A 418 14.96 -13.98 10.71
N THR A 419 13.83 -14.21 11.37
CA THR A 419 13.48 -13.54 12.65
C THR A 419 13.17 -14.51 13.77
N GLY A 420 13.27 -15.81 13.49
CA GLY A 420 13.01 -16.87 14.43
C GLY A 420 11.53 -17.04 14.78
N ILE A 421 11.28 -17.90 15.77
CA ILE A 421 9.94 -18.17 16.30
C ILE A 421 9.25 -16.90 16.79
N ALA A 422 10.00 -15.96 17.37
CA ALA A 422 9.46 -14.70 17.87
C ALA A 422 8.82 -13.86 16.75
N GLY A 423 9.48 -13.73 15.60
CA GLY A 423 8.94 -12.94 14.49
C GLY A 423 7.79 -13.63 13.78
N LEU A 424 7.85 -14.96 13.61
CA LEU A 424 6.70 -15.73 13.11
C LEU A 424 5.49 -15.60 14.05
N ALA A 425 5.69 -15.77 15.36
CA ALA A 425 4.62 -15.64 16.35
C ALA A 425 4.03 -14.22 16.37
N ALA A 426 4.86 -13.18 16.26
CA ALA A 426 4.40 -11.80 16.17
C ALA A 426 3.56 -11.55 14.90
N LEU A 427 3.96 -12.11 13.75
CA LEU A 427 3.17 -12.02 12.52
C LEU A 427 1.82 -12.75 12.66
N LEU A 428 1.81 -13.96 13.21
CA LEU A 428 0.58 -14.74 13.44
C LEU A 428 -0.36 -14.00 14.40
N TRP A 429 0.18 -13.42 15.47
CA TRP A 429 -0.60 -12.60 16.39
C TRP A 429 -1.18 -11.37 15.69
N LEU A 430 -0.40 -10.69 14.83
CA LEU A 430 -0.88 -9.58 14.02
C LEU A 430 -2.04 -10.01 13.11
N HIS A 431 -1.94 -11.15 12.42
CA HIS A 431 -3.04 -11.66 11.60
C HIS A 431 -4.32 -11.87 12.40
N ILE A 432 -4.21 -12.52 13.56
CA ILE A 432 -5.35 -12.76 14.45
C ILE A 432 -5.95 -11.43 14.93
N ALA A 433 -5.11 -10.47 15.33
CA ALA A 433 -5.54 -9.16 15.80
C ALA A 433 -6.28 -8.39 14.70
N ILE A 434 -5.74 -8.35 13.47
CA ILE A 434 -6.35 -7.67 12.33
C ILE A 434 -7.69 -8.31 11.98
N LEU A 435 -7.76 -9.63 11.84
CA LEU A 435 -8.99 -10.34 11.47
C LEU A 435 -10.08 -10.15 12.54
N ARG A 436 -9.73 -10.25 13.83
CA ARG A 436 -10.66 -10.01 14.94
C ARG A 436 -11.16 -8.56 14.94
N ALA A 437 -10.27 -7.59 14.77
CA ALA A 437 -10.64 -6.18 14.77
C ALA A 437 -11.52 -5.82 13.56
N ALA A 438 -11.16 -6.29 12.36
CA ALA A 438 -11.92 -6.08 11.14
C ALA A 438 -13.30 -6.76 11.21
N ALA A 439 -13.39 -7.96 11.78
CA ALA A 439 -14.66 -8.65 11.98
C ALA A 439 -15.58 -7.92 12.98
N ARG A 440 -15.03 -7.36 14.07
CA ARG A 440 -15.81 -6.50 14.97
C ARG A 440 -16.28 -5.24 14.25
N ALA A 441 -15.37 -4.54 13.58
CA ALA A 441 -15.66 -3.33 12.82
C ALA A 441 -16.73 -3.57 11.75
N SER A 442 -16.69 -4.69 11.03
CA SER A 442 -17.69 -5.03 10.00
C SER A 442 -19.14 -5.08 10.52
N ARG A 443 -19.33 -5.31 11.82
CA ARG A 443 -20.63 -5.36 12.51
C ARG A 443 -20.95 -4.07 13.28
N ALA A 444 -20.10 -3.04 13.19
CA ALA A 444 -20.34 -1.76 13.84
C ALA A 444 -21.59 -1.06 13.27
N ALA A 445 -22.27 -0.29 14.12
CA ALA A 445 -23.40 0.54 13.70
C ALA A 445 -22.95 1.70 12.80
N ASP A 446 -21.73 2.20 13.01
CA ASP A 446 -21.14 3.21 12.13
C ASP A 446 -20.91 2.65 10.72
N SER A 447 -21.46 3.34 9.72
CA SER A 447 -21.46 2.86 8.34
C SER A 447 -20.05 2.83 7.73
N GLN A 448 -19.19 3.78 8.09
CA GLN A 448 -17.83 3.87 7.59
C GLN A 448 -16.95 2.78 8.19
N ALA A 449 -16.96 2.61 9.52
CA ALA A 449 -16.23 1.55 10.20
C ALA A 449 -16.71 0.16 9.76
N SER A 450 -18.03 -0.01 9.58
CA SER A 450 -18.58 -1.24 9.01
C SER A 450 -18.06 -1.50 7.60
N PHE A 451 -18.06 -0.49 6.72
CA PHE A 451 -17.53 -0.61 5.36
C PHE A 451 -16.04 -0.98 5.34
N CYS A 452 -15.20 -0.19 6.03
CA CYS A 452 -13.76 -0.43 6.13
C CYS A 452 -13.44 -1.77 6.81
N GLY A 453 -14.23 -2.15 7.82
CA GLY A 453 -14.11 -3.43 8.51
C GLY A 453 -14.40 -4.63 7.61
N THR A 454 -15.49 -4.59 6.82
CA THR A 454 -15.77 -5.65 5.82
C THR A 454 -14.68 -5.70 4.76
N TRP A 455 -14.25 -4.54 4.25
CA TRP A 455 -13.17 -4.45 3.27
C TRP A 455 -11.88 -5.11 3.78
N MET A 456 -11.41 -4.70 4.96
CA MET A 456 -10.19 -5.25 5.54
C MET A 456 -10.33 -6.72 5.91
N LEU A 457 -11.48 -7.16 6.41
CA LEU A 457 -11.71 -8.56 6.75
C LEU A 457 -11.58 -9.47 5.52
N CYS A 458 -12.28 -9.12 4.43
CA CYS A 458 -12.23 -9.88 3.18
C CYS A 458 -10.81 -9.87 2.59
N PHE A 459 -10.21 -8.69 2.45
CA PHE A 459 -8.89 -8.57 1.86
C PHE A 459 -7.80 -9.27 2.68
N TRP A 460 -7.79 -9.08 4.00
CA TRP A 460 -6.74 -9.62 4.86
C TRP A 460 -6.84 -11.14 5.01
N ALA A 461 -8.05 -11.71 4.95
CA ALA A 461 -8.21 -13.17 4.87
C ALA A 461 -7.55 -13.73 3.60
N GLY A 462 -7.70 -13.05 2.47
CA GLY A 462 -6.97 -13.40 1.25
C GLY A 462 -5.46 -13.17 1.35
N GLN A 463 -5.01 -12.12 2.06
CA GLN A 463 -3.57 -11.88 2.31
C GLN A 463 -2.90 -13.00 3.09
N VAL A 464 -3.55 -13.53 4.12
CA VAL A 464 -3.03 -14.65 4.92
C VAL A 464 -2.70 -15.84 4.01
N VAL A 465 -3.55 -16.12 3.02
CA VAL A 465 -3.30 -17.19 2.04
C VAL A 465 -2.25 -16.78 1.02
N GLN A 466 -2.29 -15.54 0.53
CA GLN A 466 -1.33 -15.04 -0.45
C GLN A 466 0.12 -15.11 0.03
N MET A 467 0.34 -14.86 1.33
CA MET A 467 1.65 -14.88 1.99
C MET A 467 2.38 -16.23 1.97
N PHE A 468 1.68 -17.34 1.67
CA PHE A 468 2.37 -18.60 1.39
C PHE A 468 3.19 -18.54 0.09
N SER A 469 2.97 -17.53 -0.74
CA SER A 469 3.53 -17.43 -2.10
C SER A 469 4.04 -16.02 -2.42
N GLY A 470 4.30 -15.20 -1.40
CA GLY A 470 4.82 -13.86 -1.56
C GLY A 470 5.11 -13.19 -0.23
N ASP A 471 5.84 -12.09 -0.31
CA ASP A 471 6.25 -11.32 0.86
C ASP A 471 5.46 -10.02 0.96
N LEU A 472 4.55 -9.90 1.94
CA LEU A 472 3.76 -8.67 2.10
C LEU A 472 4.57 -7.53 2.73
N LEU A 473 5.56 -7.83 3.58
CA LEU A 473 6.27 -6.81 4.36
C LEU A 473 7.18 -5.95 3.47
N THR A 474 7.51 -6.43 2.28
CA THR A 474 8.21 -5.67 1.24
C THR A 474 7.30 -4.66 0.52
N TYR A 475 5.98 -4.77 0.62
CA TYR A 475 5.03 -3.85 -0.04
C TYR A 475 4.87 -2.56 0.76
N TRP A 476 5.98 -1.93 1.11
CA TRP A 476 6.06 -0.79 2.01
C TRP A 476 5.29 0.46 1.54
N ARG A 477 4.98 0.57 0.24
CA ARG A 477 4.10 1.63 -0.30
C ARG A 477 2.62 1.35 -0.08
N LEU A 478 2.21 0.08 -0.02
CA LEU A 478 0.82 -0.33 0.07
C LEU A 478 0.38 -0.63 1.50
N LEU A 479 1.27 -1.18 2.33
CA LEU A 479 0.99 -1.46 3.74
C LEU A 479 0.48 -0.24 4.53
N PRO A 480 1.02 0.98 4.35
CA PRO A 480 0.49 2.16 5.00
C PRO A 480 -0.98 2.43 4.64
N ILE A 481 -1.38 2.16 3.40
CA ILE A 481 -2.76 2.33 2.94
C ILE A 481 -3.66 1.27 3.60
N TYR A 482 -3.21 0.02 3.67
CA TYR A 482 -3.95 -1.06 4.32
C TYR A 482 -4.18 -0.75 5.80
N PHE A 483 -3.14 -0.29 6.48
CA PHE A 483 -3.21 0.04 7.89
C PHE A 483 -3.94 1.36 8.15
N TRP A 484 -3.95 2.28 7.19
CA TRP A 484 -4.85 3.45 7.23
C TRP A 484 -6.32 3.04 7.18
N ILE A 485 -6.71 2.17 6.24
CA ILE A 485 -8.09 1.66 6.19
C ILE A 485 -8.44 0.86 7.44
N LEU A 486 -7.51 0.05 7.96
CA LEU A 486 -7.71 -0.66 9.21
C LEU A 486 -7.89 0.31 10.39
N ALA A 487 -7.08 1.37 10.48
CA ALA A 487 -7.20 2.40 11.49
C ALA A 487 -8.58 3.08 11.43
N LEU A 488 -9.08 3.41 10.24
CA LEU A 488 -10.44 3.93 10.06
C LEU A 488 -11.51 2.93 10.55
N ALA A 489 -11.31 1.63 10.30
CA ALA A 489 -12.24 0.59 10.75
C ALA A 489 -12.30 0.45 12.28
N VAL A 490 -11.18 0.64 12.99
CA VAL A 490 -11.09 0.45 14.45
C VAL A 490 -11.26 1.74 15.27
N ARG A 491 -11.41 2.89 14.60
CA ARG A 491 -11.54 4.20 15.26
C ARG A 491 -12.94 4.49 15.81
N ALA A 492 -13.95 3.76 15.33
CA ALA A 492 -15.37 3.94 15.69
C ALA A 492 -15.71 3.45 17.11
#